data_AF-A0A7S4D671-F1
#
_entry.id   AF-A0A7S4D671-F1
#
_cell.length_a   1.000
_cell.length_b   1.000
_cell.length_c   1.000
_cell.angle_alpha   90.00
_cell.angle_beta   90.00
_cell.angle_gamma   90.00
#
_symmetry.space_group_name_H-M   'P 1'
#
loop_
_entity.id
_entity.type
_entity.pdbx_description
1 polymer ?
#
loop_
_entity_poly.entity_id
_entity_poly.type
_entity_poly.pdbx_seq_one_letter_code
_entity_poly.pdbx_strand_id
1 'polypeptide(L)'
;VVSGRGLVADLNNEVVNSWAFDPLAHEPAQLHGYIRYMLMAFDLTNEFRVGDETLLRFTRALEAQYLGNPYHCWRHGVDVCQTVYRFLKLAGGELLFSQLELFALLVAALGHDAGHPGLNNAYLVKTGHRLALDHNDQSPLENMHCVVIYDTLAREGHNVFEGLDRAEWAQARKAVIACILGTDMMHHFQQIQKLNVFFELNGHQFQRLGAGGADDDYAPECLEADASNKL
;
A
#
# COMPACT_ATOMS: atom_id res chain seq x y z
N VAL A 1 19.24 -7.46 -32.26
CA VAL A 1 20.07 -6.45 -31.57
C VAL A 1 19.23 -5.17 -31.54
N VAL A 2 18.27 -5.04 -30.62
CA VAL A 2 18.43 -4.52 -29.25
C VAL A 2 17.70 -5.44 -28.26
N SER A 3 18.42 -5.91 -27.25
CA SER A 3 17.97 -6.82 -26.20
C SER A 3 17.20 -6.10 -25.10
N GLY A 4 16.09 -6.69 -24.62
CA GLY A 4 15.30 -6.27 -23.46
C GLY A 4 16.04 -6.39 -22.11
N ARG A 5 17.16 -5.69 -21.95
CA ARG A 5 17.98 -5.64 -20.72
C ARG A 5 17.62 -4.43 -19.81
N GLY A 6 16.37 -4.00 -19.82
CA GLY A 6 15.95 -2.79 -19.11
C GLY A 6 15.25 -3.01 -17.76
N LEU A 7 14.84 -4.23 -17.42
CA LEU A 7 13.82 -4.46 -16.39
C LEU A 7 14.16 -5.53 -15.34
N VAL A 8 15.27 -6.25 -15.49
CA VAL A 8 15.75 -7.19 -14.48
C VAL A 8 17.02 -6.60 -13.90
N ALA A 9 16.87 -5.61 -13.02
CA ALA A 9 17.90 -5.38 -12.02
C ALA A 9 18.02 -6.67 -11.21
N ASP A 10 19.22 -7.01 -10.71
CA ASP A 10 19.40 -8.13 -9.78
C ASP A 10 18.62 -7.81 -8.49
N LEU A 11 17.33 -8.15 -8.48
CA LEU A 11 16.45 -7.99 -7.34
C LEU A 11 16.75 -9.11 -6.36
N ASN A 12 17.08 -8.75 -5.13
CA ASN A 12 17.14 -9.72 -4.06
C ASN A 12 15.72 -10.02 -3.59
N ASN A 13 15.11 -11.09 -4.12
CA ASN A 13 13.75 -11.47 -3.73
C ASN A 13 13.67 -11.98 -2.27
N GLU A 14 14.78 -12.39 -1.67
CA GLU A 14 14.78 -12.78 -0.25
C GLU A 14 14.60 -11.54 0.64
N VAL A 15 15.25 -10.42 0.30
CA VAL A 15 15.19 -9.21 1.13
C VAL A 15 13.80 -8.58 1.15
N VAL A 16 13.10 -8.50 0.00
CA VAL A 16 11.72 -7.98 -0.06
C VAL A 16 10.71 -8.89 0.65
N ASN A 17 11.06 -10.17 0.83
CA ASN A 17 10.31 -11.13 1.64
C ASN A 17 10.79 -11.18 3.10
N SER A 18 11.43 -10.13 3.59
CA SER A 18 11.89 -10.02 4.98
C SER A 18 11.56 -8.65 5.56
N TRP A 19 11.66 -8.53 6.89
CA TRP A 19 11.60 -7.23 7.58
C TRP A 19 12.91 -6.42 7.49
N ALA A 20 13.94 -6.98 6.84
CA ALA A 20 15.20 -6.30 6.60
C ALA A 20 15.22 -5.52 5.27
N PHE A 21 14.10 -5.45 4.55
CA PHE A 21 13.97 -4.61 3.38
C PHE A 21 14.14 -3.14 3.78
N ASP A 22 15.16 -2.48 3.23
CA ASP A 22 15.42 -1.06 3.43
C ASP A 22 15.23 -0.31 2.10
N PRO A 23 14.12 0.42 1.91
CA PRO A 23 13.90 1.15 0.68
C PRO A 23 14.88 2.31 0.48
N LEU A 24 15.66 2.73 1.49
CA LEU A 24 16.73 3.72 1.35
C LEU A 24 17.99 3.15 0.71
N ALA A 25 18.23 1.84 0.84
CA ALA A 25 19.41 1.16 0.32
C ALA A 25 19.35 0.83 -1.19
N HIS A 26 18.26 1.20 -1.87
CA HIS A 26 17.99 0.82 -3.26
C HIS A 26 17.90 2.02 -4.20
N GLU A 27 18.31 1.85 -5.45
CA GLU A 27 18.08 2.83 -6.50
C GLU A 27 16.61 2.84 -6.94
N PRO A 28 16.07 3.98 -7.43
CA PRO A 28 14.69 4.07 -7.92
C PRO A 28 14.27 2.93 -8.85
N ALA A 29 15.15 2.56 -9.80
CA ALA A 29 14.89 1.46 -10.73
C ALA A 29 14.68 0.10 -10.03
N GLN A 30 15.39 -0.18 -8.93
CA GLN A 30 15.21 -1.40 -8.14
C GLN A 30 13.87 -1.37 -7.40
N LEU A 31 13.49 -0.22 -6.84
CA LEU A 31 12.19 -0.06 -6.16
C LEU A 31 11.01 -0.36 -7.09
N HIS A 32 11.05 0.11 -8.34
CA HIS A 32 10.05 -0.25 -9.35
C HIS A 32 9.98 -1.77 -9.60
N GLY A 33 11.15 -2.43 -9.62
CA GLY A 33 11.24 -3.88 -9.73
C GLY A 33 10.62 -4.61 -8.54
N TYR A 34 10.85 -4.13 -7.30
CA TYR A 34 10.24 -4.69 -6.09
C TYR A 34 8.73 -4.50 -6.04
N ILE A 35 8.21 -3.34 -6.47
CA ILE A 35 6.76 -3.09 -6.58
C ILE A 35 6.13 -4.10 -7.55
N ARG A 36 6.74 -4.30 -8.72
CA ARG A 36 6.31 -5.31 -9.68
C ARG A 36 6.33 -6.71 -9.07
N TYR A 37 7.40 -7.07 -8.35
CA TYR A 37 7.50 -8.35 -7.67
C TYR A 37 6.36 -8.57 -6.66
N MET A 38 6.07 -7.57 -5.81
CA MET A 38 5.01 -7.67 -4.80
C MET A 38 3.61 -7.87 -5.41
N LEU A 39 3.31 -7.19 -6.53
CA LEU A 39 2.06 -7.39 -7.26
C LEU A 39 1.97 -8.77 -7.91
N MET A 40 3.06 -9.24 -8.54
CA MET A 40 3.13 -10.55 -9.17
C MET A 40 3.11 -11.71 -8.18
N ALA A 41 3.60 -11.51 -6.96
CA ALA A 41 3.58 -12.53 -5.92
C ALA A 41 2.15 -12.94 -5.51
N PHE A 42 1.14 -12.14 -5.85
CA PHE A 42 -0.29 -12.43 -5.72
C PHE A 42 -0.98 -12.63 -7.08
N ASP A 43 -0.21 -12.81 -8.16
CA ASP A 43 -0.67 -12.96 -9.55
C ASP A 43 -1.53 -11.80 -10.11
N LEU A 44 -1.52 -10.64 -9.44
CA LEU A 44 -2.47 -9.54 -9.69
C LEU A 44 -2.30 -8.91 -11.07
N THR A 45 -1.06 -8.79 -11.55
CA THR A 45 -0.80 -8.23 -12.88
C THR A 45 -1.32 -9.14 -13.99
N ASN A 46 -1.33 -10.46 -13.79
CA ASN A 46 -1.86 -11.39 -14.77
C ASN A 46 -3.38 -11.44 -14.70
N GLU A 47 -3.94 -11.57 -13.50
CA GLU A 47 -5.39 -11.57 -13.25
C GLU A 47 -6.07 -10.35 -13.89
N PHE A 48 -5.55 -9.15 -13.62
CA PHE A 48 -6.12 -7.90 -14.09
C PHE A 48 -5.47 -7.35 -15.37
N ARG A 49 -4.69 -8.19 -16.07
CA ARG A 49 -4.10 -7.90 -17.40
C ARG A 49 -3.30 -6.60 -17.45
N VAL A 50 -2.55 -6.32 -16.40
CA VAL A 50 -1.70 -5.13 -16.30
C VAL A 50 -0.39 -5.37 -17.06
N GLY A 51 -0.19 -4.65 -18.16
CA GLY A 51 1.05 -4.73 -18.93
C GLY A 51 2.26 -4.16 -18.17
N ASP A 52 3.44 -4.77 -18.34
CA ASP A 52 4.69 -4.33 -17.69
C ASP A 52 5.01 -2.84 -17.95
N GLU A 53 4.77 -2.38 -19.19
CA GLU A 53 4.95 -0.97 -19.56
C GLU A 53 3.92 -0.04 -18.90
N THR A 54 2.67 -0.49 -18.74
CA THR A 54 1.63 0.27 -18.03
C THR A 54 2.00 0.41 -16.55
N LEU A 55 2.43 -0.69 -15.92
CA LEU A 55 2.87 -0.67 -14.53
C LEU A 55 4.09 0.25 -14.33
N LEU A 56 5.10 0.15 -15.19
CA LEU A 56 6.30 0.99 -15.10
C LEU A 56 5.97 2.48 -15.31
N ARG A 57 5.08 2.81 -16.25
CA ARG A 57 4.60 4.19 -16.45
C ARG A 57 3.87 4.69 -15.22
N PHE A 58 2.96 3.89 -14.67
CA PHE A 58 2.24 4.22 -13.44
C PHE A 58 3.17 4.49 -12.27
N THR A 59 4.08 3.57 -11.95
CA THR A 59 4.96 3.71 -10.77
C THR A 59 5.93 4.87 -10.91
N ARG A 60 6.47 5.14 -12.10
CA ARG A 60 7.30 6.34 -12.36
C ARG A 60 6.51 7.64 -12.26
N ALA A 61 5.29 7.66 -12.77
CA ALA A 61 4.46 8.85 -12.67
C ALA A 61 4.04 9.14 -11.23
N LEU A 62 3.75 8.09 -10.45
CA LEU A 62 3.44 8.20 -9.03
C LEU A 62 4.67 8.60 -8.20
N GLU A 63 5.85 8.03 -8.47
CA GLU A 63 7.13 8.45 -7.88
C GLU A 63 7.35 9.96 -8.06
N ALA A 64 7.09 10.48 -9.28
CA ALA A 64 7.24 11.91 -9.56
C ALA A 64 6.27 12.81 -8.78
N GLN A 65 5.22 12.26 -8.15
CA GLN A 65 4.32 13.00 -7.26
C GLN A 65 4.82 13.04 -5.82
N TYR A 66 5.75 12.18 -5.43
CA TYR A 66 6.38 12.28 -4.12
C TYR A 66 7.42 13.40 -4.12
N LEU A 67 7.13 14.45 -3.36
CA LEU A 67 8.01 15.62 -3.24
C LEU A 67 9.25 15.26 -2.41
N GLY A 68 10.29 16.11 -2.50
CA GLY A 68 11.57 15.95 -1.80
C GLY A 68 11.49 16.17 -0.28
N ASN A 69 10.52 15.54 0.39
CA ASN A 69 10.39 15.56 1.85
C ASN A 69 11.37 14.58 2.49
N PRO A 70 11.86 14.84 3.72
CA PRO A 70 12.74 13.91 4.43
C PRO A 70 12.10 12.56 4.78
N TYR A 71 10.77 12.52 4.97
CA TYR A 71 10.05 11.32 5.41
C TYR A 71 8.96 10.89 4.41
N HIS A 72 7.88 11.67 4.24
CA HIS A 72 6.79 11.40 3.27
C HIS A 72 7.27 11.58 1.82
N CYS A 73 8.11 10.64 1.38
CA CYS A 73 8.81 10.58 0.10
C CYS A 73 8.52 9.24 -0.58
N TRP A 74 8.98 9.07 -1.83
CA TRP A 74 8.74 7.85 -2.61
C TRP A 74 9.14 6.58 -1.85
N ARG A 75 10.27 6.63 -1.15
CA ARG A 75 10.80 5.50 -0.38
C ARG A 75 9.89 5.09 0.77
N HIS A 76 9.22 6.05 1.43
CA HIS A 76 8.18 5.77 2.43
C HIS A 76 6.95 5.11 1.80
N GLY A 77 6.49 5.58 0.64
CA GLY A 77 5.40 4.90 -0.09
C GLY A 77 5.73 3.45 -0.42
N VAL A 78 6.97 3.17 -0.84
CA VAL A 78 7.44 1.80 -1.10
C VAL A 78 7.57 0.97 0.17
N ASP A 79 8.05 1.57 1.27
CA ASP A 79 8.15 0.93 2.58
C ASP A 79 6.78 0.44 3.08
N VAL A 80 5.78 1.32 3.02
CA VAL A 80 4.41 1.01 3.43
C VAL A 80 3.80 -0.06 2.52
N CYS A 81 4.01 0.02 1.21
CA CYS A 81 3.58 -1.02 0.27
C CYS A 81 4.22 -2.38 0.60
N GLN A 82 5.52 -2.40 0.90
CA GLN A 82 6.22 -3.62 1.29
C GLN A 82 5.75 -4.18 2.62
N THR A 83 5.53 -3.32 3.62
CA THR A 83 4.99 -3.72 4.92
C THR A 83 3.61 -4.36 4.77
N VAL A 84 2.73 -3.76 3.97
CA VAL A 84 1.40 -4.31 3.67
C VAL A 84 1.51 -5.65 2.95
N TYR A 85 2.38 -5.74 1.93
CA TYR A 85 2.69 -7.01 1.26
C TYR A 85 3.15 -8.10 2.24
N ARG A 86 4.04 -7.77 3.19
CA ARG A 86 4.54 -8.71 4.21
C ARG A 86 3.43 -9.18 5.14
N PHE A 87 2.59 -8.27 5.64
CA PHE A 87 1.44 -8.66 6.46
C PHE A 87 0.50 -9.58 5.69
N LEU A 88 0.19 -9.28 4.43
CA LEU A 88 -0.67 -10.12 3.60
C LEU A 88 -0.05 -11.50 3.37
N LYS A 89 1.26 -11.61 3.12
CA LYS A 89 1.90 -12.93 2.96
C LYS A 89 1.96 -13.74 4.25
N LEU A 90 2.30 -13.10 5.37
CA LEU A 90 2.40 -13.79 6.66
C LEU A 90 1.04 -14.20 7.23
N ALA A 91 -0.01 -13.40 7.01
CA ALA A 91 -1.35 -13.65 7.52
C ALA A 91 -2.22 -14.52 6.58
N GLY A 92 -1.68 -14.97 5.44
CA GLY A 92 -2.47 -15.68 4.44
C GLY A 92 -3.58 -14.82 3.82
N GLY A 93 -3.25 -13.57 3.45
CA GLY A 93 -4.18 -12.56 2.95
C GLY A 93 -5.04 -13.01 1.76
N GLU A 94 -4.56 -13.95 0.94
CA GLU A 94 -5.33 -14.58 -0.15
C GLU A 94 -6.54 -15.40 0.34
N LEU A 95 -6.56 -15.77 1.63
CA LEU A 95 -7.70 -16.41 2.29
C LEU A 95 -8.69 -15.39 2.88
N LEU A 96 -8.26 -14.14 3.05
CA LEU A 96 -9.01 -13.08 3.75
C LEU A 96 -9.59 -12.04 2.79
N PHE A 97 -8.92 -11.80 1.67
CA PHE A 97 -9.24 -10.76 0.70
C PHE A 97 -9.33 -11.35 -0.70
N SER A 98 -10.24 -10.80 -1.50
CA SER A 98 -10.26 -11.06 -2.94
C SER A 98 -9.02 -10.50 -3.63
N GLN A 99 -8.67 -11.03 -4.82
CA GLN A 99 -7.57 -10.48 -5.63
C GLN A 99 -7.75 -8.98 -5.91
N LEU A 100 -8.99 -8.52 -6.12
CA LEU A 100 -9.30 -7.12 -6.36
C LEU A 100 -8.99 -6.24 -5.14
N GLU A 101 -9.32 -6.72 -3.93
CA GLU A 101 -9.02 -6.03 -2.68
C GLU A 101 -7.52 -6.01 -2.40
N LEU A 102 -6.80 -7.11 -2.63
CA LEU A 102 -5.34 -7.15 -2.53
C LEU A 102 -4.69 -6.13 -3.48
N PHE A 103 -5.18 -6.06 -4.72
CA PHE A 103 -4.65 -5.14 -5.70
C PHE A 103 -4.92 -3.68 -5.34
N ALA A 104 -6.16 -3.36 -4.97
CA ALA A 104 -6.54 -2.03 -4.50
C ALA A 104 -5.72 -1.63 -3.26
N LEU A 105 -5.50 -2.54 -2.32
CA LEU A 105 -4.77 -2.28 -1.08
C LEU A 105 -3.28 -1.98 -1.34
N LEU A 106 -2.61 -2.74 -2.23
CA LEU A 106 -1.20 -2.47 -2.57
C LEU A 106 -1.03 -1.16 -3.37
N VAL A 107 -1.97 -0.85 -4.28
CA VAL A 107 -1.97 0.44 -5.01
C VAL A 107 -2.21 1.61 -4.06
N ALA A 108 -3.15 1.47 -3.12
CA ALA A 108 -3.42 2.47 -2.09
C ALA A 108 -2.20 2.70 -1.19
N ALA A 109 -1.60 1.62 -0.67
CA ALA A 109 -0.41 1.68 0.17
C ALA A 109 0.74 2.42 -0.52
N LEU A 110 0.99 2.12 -1.80
CA LEU A 110 2.06 2.76 -2.56
C LEU A 110 1.84 4.26 -2.80
N GLY A 111 0.59 4.70 -2.94
CA GLY A 111 0.26 6.09 -3.28
C GLY A 111 -0.31 6.93 -2.12
N HIS A 112 -0.42 6.37 -0.91
CA HIS A 112 -1.20 6.98 0.18
C HIS A 112 -0.71 8.38 0.60
N ASP A 113 0.54 8.72 0.30
CA ASP A 113 1.19 10.00 0.61
C ASP A 113 1.65 10.76 -0.66
N ALA A 114 1.18 10.36 -1.85
CA ALA A 114 1.58 11.00 -3.10
C ALA A 114 1.12 12.48 -3.13
N GLY A 115 2.03 13.39 -3.48
CA GLY A 115 1.79 14.85 -3.46
C GLY A 115 1.97 15.52 -2.09
N HIS A 116 2.39 14.79 -1.05
CA HIS A 116 2.48 15.34 0.31
C HIS A 116 3.41 16.57 0.38
N PRO A 117 2.97 17.73 0.93
CA PRO A 117 3.75 18.98 0.96
C PRO A 117 4.68 19.12 2.17
N GLY A 118 4.96 18.04 2.91
CA GLY A 118 5.69 18.09 4.19
C GLY A 118 5.00 18.82 5.35
N LEU A 119 3.68 19.06 5.29
CA LEU A 119 2.87 19.71 6.33
C LEU A 119 1.80 18.76 6.86
N ASN A 120 1.32 18.94 8.09
CA ASN A 120 0.23 18.12 8.63
C ASN A 120 -1.15 18.78 8.49
N ASN A 121 -2.22 17.98 8.59
CA ASN A 121 -3.62 18.45 8.47
C ASN A 121 -3.93 19.61 9.44
N ALA A 122 -3.48 19.54 10.70
CA ALA A 122 -3.72 20.59 11.70
C ALA A 122 -3.12 21.95 11.29
N TYR A 123 -1.95 21.95 10.67
CA TYR A 123 -1.32 23.16 10.13
C TYR A 123 -2.12 23.72 8.95
N LEU A 124 -2.55 22.85 8.01
CA LEU A 124 -3.35 23.27 6.85
C LEU A 124 -4.65 23.95 7.28
N VAL A 125 -5.37 23.36 8.23
CA VAL A 125 -6.61 23.92 8.80
C VAL A 125 -6.34 25.25 9.48
N LYS A 126 -5.34 25.32 10.37
CA LYS A 126 -5.02 26.53 11.14
C LYS A 126 -4.62 27.71 10.26
N THR A 127 -3.99 27.44 9.11
CA THR A 127 -3.53 28.48 8.18
C THR A 127 -4.56 28.84 7.11
N GLY A 128 -5.72 28.17 7.08
CA GLY A 128 -6.70 28.35 6.00
C GLY A 128 -6.16 27.94 4.64
N HIS A 129 -5.28 26.92 4.61
CA HIS A 129 -4.68 26.44 3.37
C HIS A 129 -5.75 25.93 2.41
N ARG A 130 -5.54 26.10 1.10
CA ARG A 130 -6.52 25.76 0.06
C ARG A 130 -7.06 24.32 0.17
N LEU A 131 -6.18 23.35 0.40
CA LEU A 131 -6.59 21.95 0.62
C LEU A 131 -7.56 21.78 1.79
N ALA A 132 -7.36 22.49 2.90
CA ALA A 132 -8.26 22.43 4.04
C ALA A 132 -9.63 23.00 3.68
N LEU A 133 -9.66 24.13 2.97
CA LEU A 133 -10.90 24.74 2.49
C LEU A 133 -11.65 23.86 1.49
N ASP A 134 -10.96 23.28 0.51
CA ASP A 134 -11.58 22.42 -0.51
C ASP A 134 -12.19 21.14 0.08
N HIS A 135 -11.63 20.65 1.19
CA HIS A 135 -12.07 19.43 1.87
C HIS A 135 -12.83 19.70 3.19
N ASN A 136 -13.22 20.94 3.45
CA ASN A 136 -13.97 21.34 4.65
C ASN A 136 -13.32 20.84 5.96
N ASP A 137 -12.00 20.95 6.04
CA ASP A 137 -11.16 20.49 7.15
C ASP A 137 -11.22 18.97 7.44
N GLN A 138 -11.85 18.17 6.55
CA GLN A 138 -11.96 16.72 6.70
C GLN A 138 -10.87 16.02 5.89
N SER A 139 -9.88 15.42 6.59
CA SER A 139 -8.73 14.72 6.02
C SER A 139 -8.15 15.39 4.75
N PRO A 140 -7.73 16.68 4.81
CA PRO A 140 -7.34 17.42 3.61
C PRO A 140 -6.21 16.78 2.79
N LEU A 141 -5.20 16.22 3.46
CA LEU A 141 -4.08 15.56 2.80
C LEU A 141 -4.50 14.25 2.15
N GLU A 142 -5.23 13.40 2.87
CA GLU A 142 -5.64 12.08 2.39
C GLU A 142 -6.60 12.18 1.19
N ASN A 143 -7.48 13.19 1.17
CA ASN A 143 -8.29 13.49 0.00
C ASN A 143 -7.43 13.93 -1.20
N MET A 144 -6.39 14.74 -0.96
CA MET A 144 -5.46 15.15 -2.01
C MET A 144 -4.66 13.95 -2.56
N HIS A 145 -4.16 13.06 -1.70
CA HIS A 145 -3.47 11.83 -2.09
C HIS A 145 -4.35 10.96 -3.00
N CYS A 146 -5.65 10.85 -2.69
CA CYS A 146 -6.62 10.19 -3.56
C CYS A 146 -6.65 10.86 -4.96
N VAL A 147 -6.81 12.18 -5.02
CA VAL A 147 -6.84 12.92 -6.30
C VAL A 147 -5.57 12.65 -7.11
N VAL A 148 -4.40 12.74 -6.49
CA VAL A 148 -3.10 12.52 -7.16
C VAL A 148 -3.00 11.13 -7.80
N ILE A 149 -3.45 10.08 -7.12
CA ILE A 149 -3.48 8.72 -7.68
C ILE A 149 -4.40 8.65 -8.90
N TYR A 150 -5.62 9.18 -8.80
CA TYR A 150 -6.58 9.08 -9.91
C TYR A 150 -6.20 9.96 -11.10
N ASP A 151 -5.58 11.11 -10.87
CA ASP A 151 -4.99 11.93 -11.93
C ASP A 151 -3.84 11.19 -12.61
N THR A 152 -3.04 10.44 -11.86
CA THR A 152 -1.98 9.57 -12.42
C THR A 152 -2.58 8.47 -13.28
N LEU A 153 -3.62 7.77 -12.79
CA LEU A 153 -4.32 6.72 -13.53
C LEU A 153 -5.04 7.23 -14.78
N ALA A 154 -5.51 8.48 -14.79
CA ALA A 154 -6.21 9.07 -15.92
C ALA A 154 -5.28 9.36 -17.12
N ARG A 155 -3.96 9.32 -16.93
CA ARG A 155 -2.98 9.51 -18.01
C ARG A 155 -2.96 8.30 -18.94
N GLU A 156 -2.85 8.56 -20.24
CA GLU A 156 -2.80 7.51 -21.26
C GLU A 156 -1.71 6.48 -20.97
N GLY A 157 -2.09 5.20 -20.90
CA GLY A 157 -1.17 4.09 -20.64
C GLY A 157 -0.62 3.99 -19.21
N HIS A 158 -1.20 4.71 -18.23
CA HIS A 158 -0.80 4.65 -16.81
C HIS A 158 -1.85 3.94 -15.93
N ASN A 159 -3.00 3.57 -16.49
CA ASN A 159 -4.08 3.00 -15.71
C ASN A 159 -3.82 1.51 -15.41
N VAL A 160 -3.30 1.19 -14.22
CA VAL A 160 -3.13 -0.21 -13.79
C VAL A 160 -4.46 -0.93 -13.53
N PHE A 161 -5.58 -0.21 -13.53
CA PHE A 161 -6.94 -0.78 -13.46
C PHE A 161 -7.63 -0.86 -14.82
N GLU A 162 -6.90 -0.73 -15.93
CA GLU A 162 -7.49 -0.75 -17.28
C GLU A 162 -8.18 -2.07 -17.66
N GLY A 163 -7.75 -3.18 -17.05
CA GLY A 163 -8.36 -4.50 -17.27
C GLY A 163 -9.63 -4.75 -16.47
N LEU A 164 -9.99 -3.87 -15.52
CA LEU A 164 -11.17 -4.03 -14.68
C LEU A 164 -12.45 -3.71 -15.45
N ASP A 165 -13.52 -4.47 -15.19
CA ASP A 165 -14.85 -4.08 -15.60
C ASP A 165 -15.40 -2.91 -14.77
N ARG A 166 -16.61 -2.44 -15.11
CA ARG A 166 -17.22 -1.28 -14.44
C ARG A 166 -17.50 -1.53 -12.96
N ALA A 167 -17.92 -2.73 -12.59
CA ALA A 167 -18.25 -3.08 -11.22
C ALA A 167 -16.97 -3.25 -10.38
N GLU A 168 -15.98 -3.94 -10.94
CA GLU A 168 -14.66 -4.10 -10.34
C GLU A 168 -13.97 -2.75 -10.15
N TRP A 169 -13.99 -1.87 -11.16
CA TRP A 169 -13.43 -0.52 -11.05
C TRP A 169 -14.09 0.27 -9.93
N ALA A 170 -15.43 0.19 -9.79
CA ALA A 170 -16.14 0.88 -8.72
C ALA A 170 -15.75 0.34 -7.32
N GLN A 171 -15.55 -0.98 -7.20
CA GLN A 171 -15.12 -1.64 -5.97
C GLN A 171 -13.67 -1.29 -5.63
N ALA A 172 -12.75 -1.43 -6.59
CA ALA A 172 -11.34 -1.05 -6.42
C ALA A 172 -11.21 0.42 -6.05
N ARG A 173 -11.96 1.30 -6.72
CA ARG A 173 -11.98 2.72 -6.40
C ARG A 173 -12.44 2.99 -4.97
N LYS A 174 -13.53 2.35 -4.55
CA LYS A 174 -14.03 2.48 -3.19
C LYS A 174 -13.01 2.00 -2.16
N ALA A 175 -12.35 0.86 -2.43
CA ALA A 175 -11.32 0.30 -1.56
C ALA A 175 -10.11 1.22 -1.44
N VAL A 176 -9.54 1.69 -2.56
CA VAL A 176 -8.38 2.61 -2.57
C VAL A 176 -8.68 3.88 -1.77
N ILE A 177 -9.82 4.53 -2.02
CA ILE A 177 -10.20 5.74 -1.26
C ILE A 177 -10.33 5.44 0.23
N ALA A 178 -11.00 4.34 0.60
CA ALA A 178 -11.21 3.99 2.00
C ALA A 178 -9.87 3.70 2.71
N CYS A 179 -8.93 3.04 2.04
CA CYS A 179 -7.60 2.78 2.57
C CYS A 179 -6.81 4.07 2.81
N ILE A 180 -6.80 4.99 1.85
CA ILE A 180 -6.05 6.25 1.95
C ILE A 180 -6.68 7.19 2.98
N LEU A 181 -8.00 7.39 2.96
CA LEU A 181 -8.66 8.16 4.03
C LEU A 181 -8.45 7.51 5.41
N GLY A 182 -8.27 6.20 5.45
CA GLY A 182 -7.95 5.44 6.65
C GLY A 182 -6.57 5.75 7.25
N THR A 183 -5.65 6.36 6.51
CA THR A 183 -4.32 6.74 7.04
C THR A 183 -4.35 8.04 7.85
N ASP A 184 -5.46 8.79 7.84
CA ASP A 184 -5.62 9.94 8.72
C ASP A 184 -5.67 9.48 10.18
N MET A 185 -4.65 9.86 10.95
CA MET A 185 -4.53 9.52 12.36
C MET A 185 -5.68 10.05 13.23
N MET A 186 -6.47 11.01 12.76
CA MET A 186 -7.71 11.42 13.43
C MET A 186 -8.69 10.26 13.60
N HIS A 187 -8.68 9.28 12.69
CA HIS A 187 -9.58 8.12 12.71
C HIS A 187 -8.99 6.89 13.42
N HIS A 188 -7.68 6.90 13.73
CA HIS A 188 -6.95 5.73 14.22
C HIS A 188 -7.61 5.04 15.43
N PHE A 189 -7.89 5.77 16.50
CA PHE A 189 -8.48 5.17 17.71
C PHE A 189 -9.87 4.57 17.46
N GLN A 190 -10.66 5.19 16.57
CA GLN A 190 -11.96 4.65 16.19
C GLN A 190 -11.81 3.35 15.37
N GLN A 191 -10.80 3.26 14.51
CA GLN A 191 -10.50 2.04 13.76
C GLN A 191 -10.07 0.91 14.70
N ILE A 192 -9.18 1.19 15.66
CA ILE A 192 -8.75 0.21 16.67
C ILE A 192 -9.94 -0.32 17.48
N GLN A 193 -10.86 0.56 17.90
CA GLN A 193 -12.08 0.13 18.60
C GLN A 193 -12.94 -0.81 17.76
N LYS A 194 -13.14 -0.50 16.47
CA LYS A 194 -13.89 -1.36 15.55
C LYS A 194 -13.21 -2.73 15.40
N LEU A 195 -11.89 -2.75 15.32
CA LEU A 195 -11.11 -3.99 15.21
C LEU A 195 -11.22 -4.84 16.48
N ASN A 196 -11.14 -4.23 17.67
CA ASN A 196 -11.32 -4.94 18.94
C ASN A 196 -12.71 -5.60 19.03
N VAL A 197 -13.77 -4.86 18.69
CA VAL A 197 -15.14 -5.41 18.65
C VAL A 197 -15.24 -6.55 17.64
N PHE A 198 -14.61 -6.41 16.47
CA PHE A 198 -14.59 -7.47 15.47
C PHE A 198 -13.91 -8.74 16.01
N PHE A 199 -12.77 -8.61 16.71
CA PHE A 199 -12.09 -9.75 17.32
C PHE A 199 -12.88 -10.38 18.46
N GLU A 200 -13.56 -9.59 19.30
CA GLU A 200 -14.42 -10.12 20.36
C GLU A 200 -15.56 -10.98 19.79
N LEU A 201 -16.14 -10.57 18.65
CA LEU A 201 -17.24 -11.27 18.01
C LEU A 201 -16.77 -12.47 17.16
N ASN A 202 -15.61 -12.39 16.52
CA ASN A 202 -15.17 -13.34 15.48
C ASN A 202 -13.87 -14.09 15.81
N GLY A 203 -13.21 -13.82 16.94
CA GLY A 203 -11.86 -14.34 17.25
C GLY A 203 -11.74 -15.87 17.22
N HIS A 204 -12.82 -16.59 17.54
CA HIS A 204 -12.85 -18.05 17.46
C HIS A 204 -12.69 -18.59 16.03
N GLN A 205 -13.04 -17.81 15.00
CA GLN A 205 -12.87 -18.20 13.60
C GLN A 205 -11.43 -18.03 13.13
N PHE A 206 -10.70 -17.04 13.69
CA PHE A 206 -9.30 -16.78 13.35
C PHE A 206 -8.31 -17.75 14.00
N GLN A 207 -8.65 -18.34 15.16
CA GLN A 207 -7.85 -19.43 15.75
C GLN A 207 -7.77 -20.67 14.85
N ARG A 208 -8.77 -20.91 14.00
CA ARG A 208 -8.76 -22.04 13.04
C ARG A 208 -7.90 -21.80 11.81
N LEU A 209 -7.71 -20.54 11.40
CA LEU A 209 -6.82 -20.17 10.30
C LEU A 209 -5.34 -20.31 10.70
N GLY A 210 -5.00 -20.01 11.97
CA GLY A 210 -3.64 -20.20 12.51
C GLY A 210 -3.29 -21.65 12.88
N ALA A 211 -4.27 -22.52 13.11
CA ALA A 211 -4.05 -23.92 13.49
C ALA A 211 -3.82 -24.88 12.30
N GLY A 212 -3.89 -24.38 11.07
CA GLY A 212 -3.73 -25.16 9.83
C GLY A 212 -2.29 -25.38 9.36
N GLY A 213 -1.29 -24.91 10.11
CA GLY A 213 0.13 -25.00 9.74
C GLY A 213 1.01 -25.23 10.96
N ALA A 214 0.73 -26.27 11.75
CA ALA A 214 1.55 -26.65 12.89
C ALA A 214 2.83 -27.42 12.49
N ASP A 215 3.46 -27.05 11.38
CA ASP A 215 4.72 -27.66 10.90
C ASP A 215 5.79 -26.64 10.46
N ASP A 216 5.59 -25.33 10.66
CA ASP A 216 6.66 -24.34 10.42
C ASP A 216 6.94 -23.48 11.65
N ASP A 217 8.18 -23.57 12.10
CA ASP A 217 8.84 -22.99 13.26
C ASP A 217 9.05 -21.46 13.11
N TYR A 218 8.01 -20.72 12.72
CA TYR A 218 8.08 -19.27 12.52
C TYR A 218 6.92 -18.56 13.21
N ALA A 219 6.96 -18.52 14.54
CA ALA A 219 6.38 -17.39 15.26
C ALA A 219 7.28 -16.18 14.96
N PRO A 220 6.77 -15.08 14.38
CA PRO A 220 7.61 -13.92 14.17
C PRO A 220 8.03 -13.34 15.53
N GLU A 221 9.34 -13.18 15.76
CA GLU A 221 9.95 -12.59 16.98
C GLU A 221 9.29 -11.27 17.42
N CYS A 222 8.61 -10.56 16.52
CA CYS A 222 7.89 -9.33 16.83
C CYS A 222 6.65 -9.51 17.72
N LEU A 223 6.12 -10.73 17.88
CA LEU A 223 5.01 -11.01 18.79
C LEU A 223 5.46 -11.45 20.20
N GLU A 224 6.73 -11.85 20.37
CA GLU A 224 7.26 -12.25 21.67
C GLU A 224 7.86 -11.06 22.47
N ALA A 225 8.23 -9.98 21.78
CA ALA A 225 8.92 -8.84 22.38
C ALA A 225 8.05 -7.95 23.29
N ASP A 226 6.72 -8.07 23.26
CA ASP A 226 5.82 -7.18 24.02
C ASP A 226 5.16 -7.83 25.26
N ALA A 227 5.55 -9.08 25.58
CA ALA A 227 5.08 -9.77 26.78
C ALA A 227 5.90 -9.44 28.05
N SER A 228 7.02 -8.74 27.92
CA SER A 228 7.95 -8.47 29.03
C SER A 228 8.00 -7.02 29.52
N ASN A 229 7.14 -6.14 28.99
CA ASN A 229 7.04 -4.75 29.45
C ASN A 229 5.60 -4.37 29.84
N LYS A 230 5.06 -5.09 30.82
CA LYS A 230 3.92 -4.62 31.62
C LYS A 230 4.35 -4.59 33.08
N LEU A 231 4.18 -3.41 33.67
CA LEU A 231 4.36 -3.04 35.09
C LEU A 231 3.91 -4.13 36.07
#